data_AF-A0A6P8UTY8-F1
#
_entry.id   AF-A0A6P8UTY8-F1
#
_cell.length_a   1.000
_cell.length_b   1.000
_cell.length_c   1.000
_cell.angle_alpha   90.00
_cell.angle_beta   90.00
_cell.angle_gamma   90.00
#
_symmetry.space_group_name_H-M   'P 1'
#
loop_
_entity.id
_entity.type
_entity.pdbx_description
1 polymer ?
#
loop_
_entity_poly.entity_id
_entity_poly.type
_entity_poly.pdbx_seq_one_letter_code
_entity_poly.pdbx_strand_id
1 'polypeptide(L)'
;MLGPLALRSLLCVLSCAWLRTGASRLKSPALPIQSEREPLPSKGLAGCSFGGRYYSLEDTWHPDLGEPFGVMHCVQCYCETQKSRRGKVFGKVNCKNIKQDCPELDCSDPVLRPGHCCKTCPIGDFDRTQTDLVLDSFEYFDQKGRDKEDDLHKSYNDRSYLSSEELGPGESRTDFVAVLTGSSGSWLPSSNGVARARFSLTRTSLAFSITYQRMSRPSKIAFLDSDGTTAFEYKVPKGQLDMICGVWKNLGKPLIRQLQTEQMRIVMSSASGGQDEVEGKIIKHRALFAETFSSTLTSEEEHSGMGGLAMLTLSDSENNLHFILILQGLIKHKDTEPVLVPIRVQLVYRQHVLREIRANITSHDPDFAEVLTELNSRELFWLSRGQLEITVSTEGLDLRQISGFITGRKSCDTIQSVMSSGDALTPGKTGGVGSAIFNLHDNGTLDYQVQVAGLSSEFLGLTIELKPRRRNKRSVLYDLTPEYDLTSGRAQGSWIRLEARHIHMLLQNELFINVATKHSQEGEVRGQIRALLYSGLEAPRHELPTPLAGHFVSPPVRTGASGHAWVSVDRQCHLHYEIVVTGLSRTDDLTLNAHLHGLAEIGELDESSATHKRLLTGFYGSQ
;
A
#
# COMPACT_ATOMS: atom_id res chain seq x y z
N MET A 1 60.38 -41.99 33.97
CA MET A 1 61.09 -41.45 35.13
C MET A 1 61.32 -39.97 34.89
N LEU A 2 60.86 -39.14 35.83
CA LEU A 2 61.38 -37.81 36.20
C LEU A 2 61.53 -36.77 35.06
N GLY A 3 60.68 -35.73 35.08
CA GLY A 3 61.12 -34.37 34.73
C GLY A 3 62.19 -33.88 35.73
N PRO A 4 62.74 -32.64 35.67
CA PRO A 4 61.97 -31.40 35.43
C PRO A 4 62.76 -30.15 34.92
N LEU A 5 62.08 -28.99 34.99
CA LEU A 5 62.56 -27.64 35.37
C LEU A 5 63.24 -26.71 34.32
N ALA A 6 62.39 -25.83 33.78
CA ALA A 6 62.33 -24.38 34.08
C ALA A 6 63.28 -23.33 33.47
N LEU A 7 62.60 -22.24 33.09
CA LEU A 7 62.94 -20.81 33.19
C LEU A 7 63.71 -20.08 32.06
N ARG A 8 62.90 -19.40 31.23
CA ARG A 8 62.95 -17.96 30.85
C ARG A 8 64.30 -17.21 31.00
N SER A 9 64.78 -16.61 29.91
CA SER A 9 64.70 -15.14 29.70
C SER A 9 65.20 -14.72 28.32
N LEU A 10 64.51 -13.70 27.78
CA LEU A 10 64.67 -13.07 26.46
C LEU A 10 66.03 -12.37 26.28
N LEU A 11 66.48 -12.30 25.03
CA LEU A 11 67.04 -11.07 24.44
C LEU A 11 66.97 -11.12 22.91
N CYS A 12 66.42 -10.05 22.34
CA CYS A 12 66.15 -9.80 20.93
C CYS A 12 67.43 -9.54 20.10
N VAL A 13 67.31 -9.69 18.77
CA VAL A 13 67.48 -8.62 17.73
C VAL A 13 68.17 -9.15 16.44
N LEU A 14 67.40 -9.07 15.33
CA LEU A 14 67.75 -8.87 13.92
C LEU A 14 68.70 -9.85 13.19
N SER A 15 68.18 -10.53 12.15
CA SER A 15 68.50 -10.17 10.75
C SER A 15 67.66 -10.99 9.76
N CYS A 16 67.38 -10.38 8.63
CA CYS A 16 66.44 -10.82 7.60
C CYS A 16 66.91 -12.03 6.79
N ALA A 17 65.87 -12.68 6.24
CA ALA A 17 65.83 -13.29 4.92
C ALA A 17 66.35 -14.74 4.80
N TRP A 18 65.41 -15.66 4.59
CA TRP A 18 65.22 -16.42 3.34
C TRP A 18 64.24 -17.56 3.67
N LEU A 19 63.05 -17.56 3.08
CA LEU A 19 62.37 -18.79 2.68
C LEU A 19 61.29 -18.47 1.65
N ARG A 20 61.46 -19.13 0.50
CA ARG A 20 60.59 -19.09 -0.67
C ARG A 20 59.32 -19.91 -0.43
N THR A 21 58.22 -19.38 -0.96
CA THR A 21 57.17 -20.09 -1.71
C THR A 21 56.43 -21.25 -1.05
N GLY A 22 55.25 -20.95 -0.53
CA GLY A 22 54.09 -21.84 -0.54
C GLY A 22 52.87 -21.02 -0.98
N ALA A 23 52.51 -21.10 -2.26
CA ALA A 23 51.34 -20.43 -2.81
C ALA A 23 50.06 -21.10 -2.28
N SER A 24 49.48 -20.53 -1.23
CA SER A 24 48.09 -20.73 -0.86
C SER A 24 47.31 -19.52 -1.37
N ARG A 25 46.46 -19.72 -2.39
CA ARG A 25 45.41 -18.75 -2.74
C ARG A 25 44.50 -18.65 -1.51
N LEU A 26 44.75 -17.65 -0.67
CA LEU A 26 43.82 -17.20 0.35
C LEU A 26 42.50 -16.85 -0.34
N LYS A 27 41.47 -17.64 -0.07
CA LYS A 27 40.08 -17.27 -0.31
C LYS A 27 39.87 -15.90 0.35
N SER A 28 39.44 -14.93 -0.43
CA SER A 28 38.86 -13.69 0.07
C SER A 28 37.77 -14.03 1.11
N PRO A 29 37.70 -13.31 2.24
CA PRO A 29 36.62 -13.52 3.19
C PRO A 29 35.29 -13.23 2.48
N ALA A 30 34.44 -14.26 2.40
CA ALA A 30 33.07 -14.07 1.93
C ALA A 30 32.34 -13.20 2.95
N LEU A 31 31.59 -12.21 2.47
CA LEU A 31 30.60 -11.48 3.28
C LEU A 31 29.70 -12.48 4.02
N PRO A 32 29.31 -12.20 5.28
CA PRO A 32 28.47 -13.10 6.08
C PRO A 32 26.98 -13.06 5.68
N ILE A 33 26.68 -12.77 4.41
CA ILE A 33 25.31 -12.72 3.89
C ILE A 33 25.28 -13.53 2.59
N GLN A 34 24.89 -14.79 2.70
CA GLN A 34 24.62 -15.65 1.56
C GLN A 34 23.17 -15.45 1.11
N SER A 35 22.95 -15.32 -0.19
CA SER A 35 21.62 -15.39 -0.78
C SER A 35 21.03 -16.78 -0.57
N GLU A 36 19.78 -16.86 -0.12
CA GLU A 36 19.01 -18.08 -0.26
C GLU A 36 18.80 -18.32 -1.76
N ARG A 37 19.66 -19.16 -2.36
CA ARG A 37 19.30 -19.80 -3.62
C ARG A 37 18.15 -20.73 -3.28
N GLU A 38 16.98 -20.42 -3.81
CA GLU A 38 15.81 -21.31 -3.78
C GLU A 38 16.24 -22.77 -4.03
N PRO A 39 15.71 -23.74 -3.27
CA PRO A 39 15.99 -25.14 -3.52
C PRO A 39 15.56 -25.51 -4.94
N LEU A 40 16.50 -26.09 -5.70
CA LEU A 40 16.26 -26.72 -6.99
C LEU A 40 15.05 -27.66 -6.94
N PRO A 41 14.18 -27.68 -7.97
CA PRO A 41 13.09 -28.64 -8.04
C PRO A 41 13.65 -29.99 -8.50
N SER A 42 13.58 -31.02 -7.66
CA SER A 42 13.36 -32.40 -8.11
C SER A 42 13.04 -33.28 -6.89
N LYS A 43 12.05 -34.18 -6.93
CA LYS A 43 11.84 -35.20 -7.95
C LYS A 43 10.35 -35.56 -8.03
N GLY A 44 9.76 -35.57 -9.22
CA GLY A 44 8.49 -36.28 -9.44
C GLY A 44 7.62 -35.80 -10.59
N LEU A 45 7.71 -34.52 -10.97
CA LEU A 45 6.84 -33.97 -12.02
C LEU A 45 7.38 -34.34 -13.40
N ALA A 46 6.49 -34.81 -14.27
CA ALA A 46 6.79 -35.07 -15.67
C ALA A 46 6.70 -33.75 -16.45
N GLY A 47 7.76 -33.40 -17.18
CA GLY A 47 7.89 -32.15 -17.93
C GLY A 47 9.28 -31.99 -18.52
N CYS A 48 9.54 -30.87 -19.17
CA CYS A 48 10.77 -30.57 -19.88
C CYS A 48 11.58 -29.48 -19.17
N SER A 49 12.90 -29.60 -19.14
CA SER A 49 13.78 -28.50 -18.71
C SER A 49 14.59 -28.00 -19.89
N PHE A 50 14.58 -26.69 -20.11
CA PHE A 50 15.32 -26.02 -21.18
C PHE A 50 15.76 -24.62 -20.72
N GLY A 51 17.04 -24.28 -20.89
CA GLY A 51 17.57 -22.94 -20.54
C GLY A 51 17.44 -22.55 -19.06
N GLY A 52 17.46 -23.52 -18.13
CA GLY A 52 17.30 -23.25 -16.70
C GLY A 52 15.86 -23.03 -16.23
N ARG A 53 14.87 -23.11 -17.14
CA ARG A 53 13.44 -23.09 -16.84
C ARG A 53 12.82 -24.48 -16.97
N TYR A 54 11.69 -24.68 -16.29
CA TYR A 54 10.90 -25.92 -16.36
C TYR A 54 9.58 -25.65 -17.08
N TYR A 55 9.20 -26.55 -17.97
CA TYR A 55 8.00 -26.51 -18.80
C TYR A 55 7.17 -27.77 -18.54
N SER A 56 5.86 -27.60 -18.41
CA SER A 56 4.91 -28.71 -18.27
C SER A 56 4.78 -29.45 -19.60
N LEU A 57 4.26 -30.67 -19.56
CA LEU A 57 3.95 -31.43 -20.77
C LEU A 57 2.95 -30.64 -21.63
N GLU A 58 3.16 -30.62 -22.94
CA GLU A 58 2.38 -29.88 -23.96
C GLU A 58 2.55 -28.35 -23.96
N ASP A 59 3.38 -27.78 -23.07
CA ASP A 59 3.72 -26.35 -23.14
C ASP A 59 4.45 -26.01 -24.45
N THR A 60 4.15 -24.84 -25.01
CA THR A 60 4.86 -24.26 -26.17
C THR A 60 5.48 -22.92 -25.81
N TRP A 61 6.71 -22.66 -26.24
CA TRP A 61 7.44 -21.42 -25.93
C TRP A 61 8.47 -21.06 -27.01
N HIS A 62 8.93 -19.81 -27.01
CA HIS A 62 10.10 -19.37 -27.78
C HIS A 62 11.35 -19.44 -26.90
N PRO A 63 12.43 -20.13 -27.30
CA PRO A 63 13.59 -20.32 -26.45
C PRO A 63 14.36 -19.01 -26.29
N ASP A 64 14.76 -18.72 -25.06
CA ASP A 64 15.65 -17.63 -24.72
C ASP A 64 17.06 -18.20 -24.54
N LEU A 65 18.00 -17.76 -25.37
CA LEU A 65 19.38 -18.23 -25.35
C LEU A 65 20.26 -17.37 -24.41
N GLY A 66 19.70 -16.36 -23.75
CA GLY A 66 20.45 -15.41 -22.92
C GLY A 66 21.32 -14.48 -23.76
N GLU A 67 22.05 -13.58 -23.10
CA GLU A 67 22.94 -12.64 -23.80
C GLU A 67 24.09 -13.37 -24.51
N PRO A 68 24.45 -12.98 -25.76
CA PRO A 68 23.96 -11.82 -26.52
C PRO A 68 22.74 -12.09 -27.43
N PHE A 69 22.17 -13.30 -27.42
CA PHE A 69 21.24 -13.76 -28.47
C PHE A 69 19.76 -13.54 -28.14
N GLY A 70 19.38 -13.54 -26.86
CA GLY A 70 18.01 -13.27 -26.40
C GLY A 70 16.97 -14.28 -26.89
N VAL A 71 15.71 -13.84 -26.97
CA VAL A 71 14.56 -14.67 -27.34
C VAL A 71 14.49 -14.91 -28.85
N MET A 72 14.52 -16.18 -29.26
CA MET A 72 14.40 -16.57 -30.65
C MET A 72 12.94 -16.66 -31.08
N HIS A 73 12.34 -15.51 -31.41
CA HIS A 73 10.91 -15.39 -31.78
C HIS A 73 10.47 -16.25 -32.97
N CYS A 74 11.39 -16.70 -33.82
CA CYS A 74 11.09 -17.59 -34.95
C CYS A 74 11.28 -19.08 -34.68
N VAL A 75 11.58 -19.47 -33.45
CA VAL A 75 11.71 -20.88 -33.05
C VAL A 75 10.64 -21.19 -32.01
N GLN A 76 9.73 -22.10 -32.32
CA GLN A 76 8.73 -22.56 -31.37
C GLN A 76 9.13 -23.93 -30.84
N CYS A 77 9.43 -23.98 -29.55
CA CYS A 77 9.68 -25.20 -28.80
C CYS A 77 8.38 -25.70 -28.17
N TYR A 78 8.23 -27.02 -28.07
CA TYR A 78 7.12 -27.66 -27.40
C TYR A 78 7.61 -28.85 -26.56
N CYS A 79 6.95 -29.09 -25.43
CA CYS A 79 7.28 -30.21 -24.55
C CYS A 79 6.47 -31.46 -24.91
N GLU A 80 7.04 -32.36 -25.68
CA GLU A 80 6.38 -33.58 -26.14
C GLU A 80 6.36 -34.67 -25.08
N THR A 81 5.21 -35.34 -24.92
CA THR A 81 5.08 -36.48 -24.02
C THR A 81 5.73 -37.72 -24.64
N GLN A 82 6.68 -38.33 -23.93
CA GLN A 82 7.36 -39.55 -24.36
C GLN A 82 7.19 -40.65 -23.31
N LYS A 83 6.80 -41.85 -23.75
CA LYS A 83 6.60 -43.02 -22.87
C LYS A 83 7.86 -43.88 -22.89
N SER A 84 8.47 -44.07 -21.72
CA SER A 84 9.59 -45.02 -21.58
C SER A 84 9.11 -46.47 -21.73
N ARG A 85 10.00 -47.39 -22.11
CA ARG A 85 9.75 -48.85 -22.15
C ARG A 85 9.24 -49.44 -20.80
N ARG A 86 9.35 -48.69 -19.70
CA ARG A 86 8.84 -49.03 -18.35
C ARG A 86 7.54 -48.29 -17.95
N GLY A 87 6.82 -47.68 -18.90
CA GLY A 87 5.53 -47.01 -18.65
C GLY A 87 5.60 -45.63 -17.99
N LYS A 88 6.79 -45.12 -17.68
CA LYS A 88 7.00 -43.78 -17.10
C LYS A 88 6.93 -42.70 -18.19
N VAL A 89 6.08 -41.70 -17.98
CA VAL A 89 5.93 -40.53 -18.86
C VAL A 89 6.99 -39.49 -18.51
N PHE A 90 7.73 -39.00 -19.51
CA PHE A 90 8.67 -37.89 -19.36
C PHE A 90 8.52 -36.91 -20.53
N GLY A 91 8.90 -35.65 -20.31
CA GLY A 91 8.84 -34.61 -21.34
C GLY A 91 10.13 -34.57 -22.15
N LYS A 92 10.02 -34.49 -23.49
CA LYS A 92 11.14 -34.22 -24.39
C LYS A 92 10.88 -32.90 -25.13
N VAL A 93 11.83 -31.99 -25.06
CA VAL A 93 11.76 -30.72 -25.81
C VAL A 93 11.93 -31.01 -27.30
N ASN A 94 11.02 -30.50 -28.13
CA ASN A 94 11.17 -30.47 -29.57
C ASN A 94 10.96 -29.05 -30.08
N CYS A 95 11.87 -28.53 -30.91
CA CYS A 95 11.83 -27.15 -31.39
C CYS A 95 11.80 -27.12 -32.91
N LYS A 96 10.89 -26.34 -33.48
CA LYS A 96 10.76 -26.12 -34.93
C LYS A 96 10.93 -24.65 -35.29
N ASN A 97 11.49 -24.38 -36.46
CA ASN A 97 11.56 -23.03 -37.01
C ASN A 97 10.23 -22.71 -37.69
N ILE A 98 9.53 -21.68 -37.21
CA ILE A 98 8.20 -21.27 -37.71
C ILE A 98 8.26 -20.14 -38.74
N LYS A 99 9.46 -19.71 -39.16
CA LYS A 99 9.63 -18.63 -40.14
C LYS A 99 9.01 -18.95 -41.51
N GLN A 100 8.93 -20.24 -41.86
CA GLN A 100 8.30 -20.72 -43.09
C GLN A 100 6.78 -20.91 -42.95
N ASP A 101 6.26 -20.91 -41.71
CA ASP A 101 4.83 -21.03 -41.42
C ASP A 101 4.13 -19.65 -41.46
N CYS A 102 4.85 -18.58 -41.82
CA CYS A 102 4.30 -17.23 -41.89
C CYS A 102 3.38 -17.08 -43.13
N PRO A 103 2.19 -16.48 -42.99
CA PRO A 103 1.28 -16.26 -44.11
C PRO A 103 1.90 -15.31 -45.15
N GLU A 104 1.66 -15.58 -46.44
CA GLU A 104 2.05 -14.68 -47.53
C GLU A 104 1.22 -13.38 -47.45
N LEU A 105 1.88 -12.24 -47.60
CA LEU A 105 1.28 -10.91 -47.47
C LEU A 105 1.30 -10.18 -48.81
N ASP A 106 0.16 -9.63 -49.20
CA ASP A 106 -0.07 -8.98 -50.49
C ASP A 106 0.11 -7.45 -50.39
N CYS A 107 1.25 -7.01 -49.86
CA CYS A 107 1.58 -5.58 -49.70
C CYS A 107 3.01 -5.26 -50.12
N SER A 108 3.21 -4.04 -50.61
CA SER A 108 4.45 -3.59 -51.25
C SER A 108 5.64 -3.42 -50.30
N ASP A 109 5.40 -3.23 -48.99
CA ASP A 109 6.49 -3.16 -47.99
C ASP A 109 6.11 -3.76 -46.61
N PRO A 110 6.25 -5.08 -46.42
CA PRO A 110 5.94 -5.73 -45.14
C PRO A 110 7.03 -5.51 -44.08
N VAL A 111 6.64 -4.97 -42.92
CA VAL A 111 7.54 -4.59 -41.82
C VAL A 111 7.57 -5.64 -40.71
N LEU A 112 8.76 -5.98 -40.18
CA LEU A 112 8.93 -6.89 -39.04
C LEU A 112 8.84 -6.11 -37.73
N ARG A 113 7.84 -6.41 -36.89
CA ARG A 113 7.67 -5.77 -35.58
C ARG A 113 8.58 -6.42 -34.53
N PRO A 114 9.13 -5.66 -33.56
CA PRO A 114 9.95 -6.20 -32.49
C PRO A 114 9.14 -7.22 -31.66
N GLY A 115 9.73 -8.39 -31.40
CA GLY A 115 9.09 -9.48 -30.65
C GLY A 115 8.24 -10.47 -31.47
N HIS A 116 8.11 -10.27 -32.78
CA HIS A 116 7.34 -11.15 -33.68
C HIS A 116 8.21 -11.84 -34.73
N CYS A 117 7.85 -13.06 -35.14
CA CYS A 117 8.55 -13.75 -36.23
C CYS A 117 8.08 -13.35 -37.63
N CYS A 118 6.78 -13.16 -37.82
CA CYS A 118 6.18 -12.84 -39.12
C CYS A 118 6.10 -11.33 -39.33
N LYS A 119 6.32 -10.90 -40.57
CA LYS A 119 6.13 -9.51 -40.98
C LYS A 119 4.64 -9.15 -40.97
N THR A 120 4.32 -7.87 -40.89
CA THR A 120 2.94 -7.35 -40.95
C THR A 120 2.92 -6.12 -41.86
N CYS A 121 1.86 -5.97 -42.65
CA CYS A 121 1.71 -4.77 -43.47
C CYS A 121 1.46 -3.54 -42.58
N PRO A 122 2.17 -2.42 -42.79
CA PRO A 122 1.88 -1.16 -42.13
C PRO A 122 0.49 -0.64 -42.54
N ILE A 123 -0.31 -0.16 -41.58
CA ILE A 123 -1.61 0.44 -41.87
C ILE A 123 -1.36 1.84 -42.42
N GLY A 124 -1.53 2.00 -43.73
CA GLY A 124 -1.62 3.29 -44.42
C GLY A 124 -0.61 3.48 -45.55
N ASP A 125 -0.97 3.00 -46.76
CA ASP A 125 -1.09 3.87 -47.94
C ASP A 125 -1.83 3.09 -49.06
N PHE A 126 -3.06 3.49 -49.36
CA PHE A 126 -3.77 3.11 -50.60
C PHE A 126 -4.44 4.38 -51.11
N ASP A 127 -3.85 5.00 -52.13
CA ASP A 127 -4.44 6.13 -52.84
C ASP A 127 -5.36 5.62 -53.97
N ARG A 128 -6.60 6.10 -53.89
CA ARG A 128 -7.62 6.30 -54.95
C ARG A 128 -8.25 5.09 -55.66
N THR A 129 -9.55 4.91 -55.40
CA THR A 129 -10.60 5.32 -56.35
C THR A 129 -11.96 5.50 -55.67
N GLN A 130 -12.47 6.73 -55.79
CA GLN A 130 -13.86 7.11 -56.03
C GLN A 130 -14.99 6.63 -55.09
N THR A 131 -15.55 7.64 -54.42
CA THR A 131 -16.98 8.02 -54.34
C THR A 131 -17.63 7.87 -52.96
N ASP A 132 -18.18 9.02 -52.56
CA ASP A 132 -19.20 9.32 -51.56
C ASP A 132 -18.78 9.71 -50.13
N LEU A 133 -19.26 10.92 -49.80
CA LEU A 133 -19.39 11.57 -48.48
C LEU A 133 -18.23 12.45 -48.01
N VAL A 134 -17.96 13.53 -48.77
CA VAL A 134 -17.31 14.75 -48.25
C VAL A 134 -18.31 15.89 -48.32
N LEU A 135 -19.11 16.04 -47.27
CA LEU A 135 -19.86 17.27 -46.96
C LEU A 135 -20.42 17.22 -45.52
N ASP A 136 -19.58 16.95 -44.50
CA ASP A 136 -19.92 17.35 -43.11
C ASP A 136 -18.74 17.28 -42.10
N SER A 137 -17.58 17.92 -42.38
CA SER A 137 -16.52 17.99 -41.33
C SER A 137 -15.50 19.13 -41.47
N PHE A 138 -15.91 20.27 -42.00
CA PHE A 138 -15.10 21.50 -41.94
C PHE A 138 -15.80 22.60 -41.11
N GLU A 139 -16.27 22.23 -39.93
CA GLU A 139 -16.57 23.14 -38.81
C GLU A 139 -16.27 22.41 -37.48
N TYR A 140 -15.01 22.07 -37.18
CA TYR A 140 -14.67 21.57 -35.83
C TYR A 140 -13.23 21.86 -35.36
N PHE A 141 -12.54 22.82 -35.98
CA PHE A 141 -11.16 23.16 -35.58
C PHE A 141 -10.88 24.64 -35.31
N ASP A 142 -11.93 25.45 -35.08
CA ASP A 142 -11.76 26.84 -34.61
C ASP A 142 -12.61 27.16 -33.36
N GLN A 143 -12.73 26.19 -32.45
CA GLN A 143 -13.44 26.39 -31.17
C GLN A 143 -12.69 25.87 -29.92
N LYS A 144 -11.40 25.48 -30.05
CA LYS A 144 -10.61 25.00 -28.89
C LYS A 144 -9.72 26.07 -28.23
N GLY A 145 -9.90 27.33 -28.61
CA GLY A 145 -9.23 28.49 -28.02
C GLY A 145 -10.10 29.35 -27.09
N ARG A 146 -11.41 29.07 -26.97
CA ARG A 146 -12.35 29.96 -26.26
C ARG A 146 -13.24 29.33 -25.19
N ASP A 147 -13.08 28.04 -24.91
CA ASP A 147 -13.85 27.33 -23.87
C ASP A 147 -13.04 27.04 -22.60
N LYS A 148 -12.10 27.92 -22.24
CA LYS A 148 -11.30 27.82 -21.00
C LYS A 148 -11.75 28.72 -19.85
N GLU A 149 -12.89 29.40 -19.97
CA GLU A 149 -13.40 30.27 -18.91
C GLU A 149 -14.77 29.91 -18.34
N ASP A 150 -15.48 28.88 -18.84
CA ASP A 150 -16.84 28.58 -18.36
C ASP A 150 -17.08 27.12 -17.90
N ASP A 151 -16.03 26.34 -17.66
CA ASP A 151 -16.13 24.99 -17.08
C ASP A 151 -15.81 24.99 -15.56
N LEU A 152 -16.12 26.11 -14.88
CA LEU A 152 -15.93 26.31 -13.43
C LEU A 152 -17.14 25.90 -12.56
N HIS A 153 -18.13 25.24 -13.15
CA HIS A 153 -19.30 24.72 -12.43
C HIS A 153 -19.68 23.30 -12.87
N LYS A 154 -18.74 22.35 -12.81
CA LYS A 154 -19.11 20.92 -12.68
C LYS A 154 -19.16 20.56 -11.21
N SER A 155 -20.33 20.12 -10.77
CA SER A 155 -20.63 19.85 -9.37
C SER A 155 -19.73 18.72 -8.85
N TYR A 156 -19.27 18.93 -7.64
CA TYR A 156 -18.28 18.12 -6.94
C TYR A 156 -18.78 16.70 -6.58
N ASN A 157 -20.02 16.33 -6.94
CA ASN A 157 -20.63 15.05 -6.55
C ASN A 157 -20.39 13.88 -7.52
N ASP A 158 -19.68 14.08 -8.63
CA ASP A 158 -19.35 12.98 -9.54
C ASP A 158 -17.97 12.36 -9.19
N ARG A 159 -17.98 11.50 -8.17
CA ARG A 159 -16.81 10.76 -7.65
C ARG A 159 -16.22 9.73 -8.65
N SER A 160 -16.62 9.77 -9.92
CA SER A 160 -16.00 9.02 -11.01
C SER A 160 -14.61 9.55 -11.41
N TYR A 161 -14.24 10.76 -10.98
CA TYR A 161 -12.97 11.40 -11.38
C TYR A 161 -11.76 11.15 -10.46
N LEU A 162 -11.94 10.54 -9.28
CA LEU A 162 -10.83 10.13 -8.40
C LEU A 162 -10.51 8.62 -8.48
N SER A 163 -11.16 7.89 -9.39
CA SER A 163 -11.05 6.43 -9.44
C SER A 163 -10.21 5.85 -10.58
N SER A 164 -9.58 6.64 -11.47
CA SER A 164 -8.98 6.02 -12.67
C SER A 164 -7.73 6.65 -13.31
N GLU A 165 -7.32 7.89 -12.99
CA GLU A 165 -6.29 8.56 -13.83
C GLU A 165 -4.93 8.85 -13.15
N GLU A 166 -4.73 8.52 -11.87
CA GLU A 166 -3.41 8.61 -11.23
C GLU A 166 -2.91 7.32 -10.57
N LEU A 167 -3.71 6.25 -10.54
CA LEU A 167 -3.24 4.91 -10.22
C LEU A 167 -2.97 4.20 -11.54
N GLY A 168 -1.68 3.99 -11.86
CA GLY A 168 -1.31 3.16 -13.00
C GLY A 168 -2.05 1.80 -12.95
N PRO A 169 -2.23 1.11 -14.09
CA PRO A 169 -2.98 -0.15 -14.19
C PRO A 169 -2.43 -1.33 -13.35
N GLY A 170 -1.44 -1.08 -12.49
CA GLY A 170 -0.78 -2.06 -11.62
C GLY A 170 -1.29 -2.14 -10.17
N GLU A 171 -2.24 -1.31 -9.74
CA GLU A 171 -2.57 -1.13 -8.31
C GLU A 171 -4.09 -1.26 -8.00
N SER A 172 -4.74 -2.30 -8.51
CA SER A 172 -6.10 -2.66 -8.08
C SER A 172 -6.06 -3.14 -6.62
N ARG A 173 -6.30 -2.23 -5.68
CA ARG A 173 -6.45 -2.55 -4.25
C ARG A 173 -7.90 -2.92 -3.96
N THR A 174 -8.11 -3.96 -3.16
CA THR A 174 -9.45 -4.35 -2.71
C THR A 174 -9.48 -4.44 -1.19
N ASP A 175 -10.38 -3.67 -0.59
CA ASP A 175 -10.49 -3.57 0.86
C ASP A 175 -11.64 -4.43 1.40
N PHE A 176 -11.41 -5.02 2.56
CA PHE A 176 -12.35 -5.85 3.29
C PHE A 176 -12.41 -5.42 4.76
N VAL A 177 -13.50 -5.79 5.43
CA VAL A 177 -13.69 -5.54 6.86
C VAL A 177 -14.28 -6.76 7.54
N ALA A 178 -14.00 -6.92 8.81
CA ALA A 178 -14.70 -7.85 9.69
C ALA A 178 -14.97 -7.19 11.04
N VAL A 179 -16.15 -7.41 11.57
CA VAL A 179 -16.49 -7.19 12.97
C VAL A 179 -16.39 -8.54 13.65
N LEU A 180 -15.65 -8.60 14.75
CA LEU A 180 -15.48 -9.80 15.54
C LEU A 180 -16.16 -9.61 16.89
N THR A 181 -17.01 -10.56 17.25
CA THR A 181 -17.67 -10.59 18.56
C THR A 181 -17.51 -11.97 19.19
N GLY A 182 -17.82 -12.10 20.48
CA GLY A 182 -17.78 -13.39 21.17
C GLY A 182 -18.71 -14.41 20.53
N SER A 183 -18.20 -15.63 20.27
CA SER A 183 -19.00 -16.70 19.66
C SER A 183 -20.18 -17.09 20.56
N SER A 184 -21.39 -17.13 20.01
CA SER A 184 -22.62 -17.55 20.71
C SER A 184 -22.84 -19.08 20.65
N GLY A 185 -21.91 -19.83 20.04
CA GLY A 185 -22.10 -21.23 19.65
C GLY A 185 -21.45 -22.28 20.56
N SER A 186 -20.73 -21.88 21.62
CA SER A 186 -20.11 -22.81 22.58
C SER A 186 -20.79 -22.73 23.94
N TRP A 187 -20.72 -23.81 24.72
CA TRP A 187 -21.23 -23.91 26.11
C TRP A 187 -20.55 -22.93 27.10
N LEU A 188 -19.70 -22.03 26.62
CA LEU A 188 -18.96 -21.04 27.39
C LEU A 188 -19.68 -19.68 27.29
N PRO A 189 -19.58 -18.83 28.32
CA PRO A 189 -20.07 -17.46 28.25
C PRO A 189 -19.38 -16.71 27.10
N SER A 190 -20.14 -15.94 26.32
CA SER A 190 -19.60 -15.17 25.20
C SER A 190 -18.64 -14.09 25.72
N SER A 191 -17.54 -13.87 24.99
CA SER A 191 -16.59 -12.81 25.33
C SER A 191 -17.24 -11.43 25.16
N ASN A 192 -16.85 -10.48 26.01
CA ASN A 192 -17.16 -9.05 25.88
C ASN A 192 -16.33 -8.36 24.79
N GLY A 193 -15.34 -9.06 24.25
CA GLY A 193 -14.46 -8.55 23.23
C GLY A 193 -15.21 -8.17 21.96
N VAL A 194 -14.93 -6.97 21.48
CA VAL A 194 -15.28 -6.57 20.12
C VAL A 194 -14.00 -6.14 19.43
N ALA A 195 -13.75 -6.69 18.25
CA ALA A 195 -12.64 -6.26 17.42
C ALA A 195 -13.11 -5.85 16.03
N ARG A 196 -12.44 -4.86 15.48
CA ARG A 196 -12.56 -4.42 14.10
C ARG A 196 -11.30 -4.84 13.38
N ALA A 197 -11.43 -5.59 12.29
CA ALA A 197 -10.35 -5.91 11.39
C ALA A 197 -10.57 -5.26 10.02
N ARG A 198 -9.59 -4.51 9.52
CA ARG A 198 -9.54 -4.02 8.14
C ARG A 198 -8.45 -4.78 7.39
N PHE A 199 -8.75 -5.16 6.16
CA PHE A 199 -7.82 -5.85 5.29
C PHE A 199 -7.69 -5.09 3.97
N SER A 200 -6.48 -4.97 3.45
CA SER A 200 -6.22 -4.44 2.12
C SER A 200 -5.47 -5.48 1.31
N LEU A 201 -6.13 -6.00 0.28
CA LEU A 201 -5.58 -6.99 -0.64
C LEU A 201 -4.96 -6.25 -1.83
N THR A 202 -3.66 -6.49 -2.01
CA THR A 202 -2.92 -6.15 -3.23
C THR A 202 -2.79 -7.42 -4.10
N ARG A 203 -1.90 -7.42 -5.11
CA ARG A 203 -1.77 -8.53 -6.08
C ARG A 203 -1.71 -9.93 -5.43
N THR A 204 -0.91 -10.10 -4.38
CA THR A 204 -0.67 -11.38 -3.69
C THR A 204 -0.42 -11.23 -2.19
N SER A 205 -0.55 -10.03 -1.63
CA SER A 205 -0.40 -9.78 -0.20
C SER A 205 -1.65 -9.15 0.39
N LEU A 206 -2.01 -9.63 1.58
CA LEU A 206 -3.12 -9.13 2.38
C LEU A 206 -2.54 -8.44 3.62
N ALA A 207 -2.54 -7.12 3.62
CA ALA A 207 -2.20 -6.33 4.81
C ALA A 207 -3.44 -6.23 5.71
N PHE A 208 -3.26 -6.30 7.02
CA PHE A 208 -4.36 -6.18 7.97
C PHE A 208 -4.01 -5.31 9.17
N SER A 209 -5.00 -4.55 9.60
CA SER A 209 -4.96 -3.70 10.79
C SER A 209 -6.16 -4.01 11.67
N ILE A 210 -5.91 -4.36 12.92
CA ILE A 210 -6.94 -4.82 13.85
C ILE A 210 -6.91 -3.96 15.11
N THR A 211 -8.06 -3.44 15.49
CA THR A 211 -8.27 -2.72 16.76
C THR A 211 -9.28 -3.48 17.59
N TYR A 212 -9.06 -3.59 18.88
CA TYR A 212 -9.94 -4.35 19.78
C TYR A 212 -10.28 -3.55 21.03
N GLN A 213 -11.43 -3.85 21.62
CA GLN A 213 -11.93 -3.24 22.85
C GLN A 213 -12.57 -4.31 23.74
N ARG A 214 -12.59 -4.05 25.05
CA ARG A 214 -13.19 -4.95 26.07
C ARG A 214 -12.68 -6.40 26.03
N MET A 215 -11.46 -6.62 25.53
CA MET A 215 -10.77 -7.93 25.56
C MET A 215 -9.30 -7.76 25.93
N SER A 216 -8.73 -8.82 26.51
CA SER A 216 -7.30 -8.91 26.73
C SER A 216 -6.52 -8.98 25.40
N ARG A 217 -5.26 -8.53 25.40
CA ARG A 217 -4.43 -8.49 24.18
C ARG A 217 -4.35 -9.90 23.57
N PRO A 218 -4.83 -10.10 22.34
CA PRO A 218 -4.84 -11.42 21.71
C PRO A 218 -3.41 -11.90 21.47
N SER A 219 -3.22 -13.21 21.60
CA SER A 219 -1.92 -13.86 21.41
C SER A 219 -1.79 -14.46 20.00
N LYS A 220 -2.91 -14.85 19.40
CA LYS A 220 -2.98 -15.53 18.11
C LYS A 220 -4.18 -15.04 17.31
N ILE A 221 -3.97 -14.92 16.01
CA ILE A 221 -4.99 -14.60 15.01
C ILE A 221 -4.98 -15.71 13.98
N ALA A 222 -6.13 -16.30 13.71
CA ALA A 222 -6.30 -17.38 12.75
C ALA A 222 -7.28 -16.96 11.66
N PHE A 223 -6.88 -17.16 10.41
CA PHE A 223 -7.75 -17.03 9.24
C PHE A 223 -8.29 -18.41 8.91
N LEU A 224 -9.61 -18.53 8.87
CA LEU A 224 -10.31 -19.77 8.58
C LEU A 224 -10.84 -19.74 7.15
N ASP A 225 -10.68 -20.85 6.45
CA ASP A 225 -11.25 -21.04 5.12
C ASP A 225 -12.76 -21.39 5.18
N SER A 226 -13.41 -21.59 4.03
CA SER A 226 -14.81 -22.01 3.88
C SER A 226 -15.15 -23.27 4.68
N ASP A 227 -14.15 -24.15 4.85
CA ASP A 227 -14.29 -25.43 5.55
C ASP A 227 -14.04 -25.30 7.07
N GLY A 228 -13.73 -24.10 7.57
CA GLY A 228 -13.38 -23.84 8.96
C GLY A 228 -11.96 -24.26 9.34
N THR A 229 -11.13 -24.65 8.36
CA THR A 229 -9.73 -25.00 8.58
C THR A 229 -8.85 -23.75 8.62
N THR A 230 -7.80 -23.75 9.46
CA THR A 230 -6.89 -22.61 9.56
C THR A 230 -6.00 -22.51 8.31
N ALA A 231 -6.26 -21.50 7.47
CA ALA A 231 -5.48 -21.19 6.29
C ALA A 231 -4.20 -20.40 6.61
N PHE A 232 -4.24 -19.55 7.64
CA PHE A 232 -3.09 -18.77 8.10
C PHE A 232 -3.17 -18.46 9.59
N GLU A 233 -2.03 -18.51 10.26
CA GLU A 233 -1.88 -18.20 11.67
C GLU A 233 -0.86 -17.08 11.86
N TYR A 234 -1.25 -16.03 12.57
CA TYR A 234 -0.40 -14.93 12.94
C TYR A 234 -0.25 -14.86 14.46
N LYS A 235 0.99 -14.93 14.94
CA LYS A 235 1.33 -14.78 16.36
C LYS A 235 1.54 -13.30 16.65
N VAL A 236 0.72 -12.75 17.55
CA VAL A 236 0.76 -11.33 17.88
C VAL A 236 2.03 -11.03 18.68
N PRO A 237 2.92 -10.14 18.19
CA PRO A 237 4.10 -9.75 18.95
C PRO A 237 3.72 -9.11 20.29
N LYS A 238 4.53 -9.37 21.32
CA LYS A 238 4.39 -8.70 22.63
C LYS A 238 4.77 -7.22 22.45
N GLY A 239 3.84 -6.31 22.72
CA GLY A 239 4.01 -4.87 22.56
C GLY A 239 3.00 -4.08 23.39
N GLN A 240 3.12 -2.76 23.39
CA GLN A 240 2.26 -1.84 24.16
C GLN A 240 1.11 -1.23 23.37
N LEU A 241 1.08 -1.38 22.04
CA LEU A 241 0.09 -0.72 21.18
C LEU A 241 -1.23 -1.51 21.12
N ASP A 242 -2.36 -0.81 21.22
CA ASP A 242 -3.73 -1.33 21.13
C ASP A 242 -4.19 -1.66 19.69
N MET A 243 -3.29 -1.52 18.72
CA MET A 243 -3.49 -1.90 17.33
C MET A 243 -2.54 -3.03 16.94
N ILE A 244 -3.07 -4.00 16.21
CA ILE A 244 -2.30 -5.13 15.68
C ILE A 244 -2.16 -4.96 14.18
N CYS A 245 -0.92 -4.97 13.73
CA CYS A 245 -0.54 -4.84 12.34
C CYS A 245 0.09 -6.15 11.86
N GLY A 246 -0.29 -6.60 10.67
CA GLY A 246 0.32 -7.78 10.06
C GLY A 246 0.13 -7.81 8.55
N VAL A 247 0.92 -8.67 7.90
CA VAL A 247 0.83 -8.90 6.46
C VAL A 247 0.92 -10.39 6.21
N TRP A 248 -0.05 -10.91 5.48
CA TRP A 248 0.02 -12.23 4.89
C TRP A 248 0.56 -12.08 3.46
N LYS A 249 1.77 -12.59 3.21
CA LYS A 249 2.41 -12.56 1.88
C LYS A 249 2.17 -13.88 1.14
N ASN A 250 2.25 -13.83 -0.19
CA ASN A 250 2.13 -15.00 -1.07
C ASN A 250 0.79 -15.75 -0.95
N LEU A 251 -0.32 -15.02 -0.93
CA LEU A 251 -1.66 -15.62 -0.94
C LEU A 251 -1.89 -16.37 -2.26
N GLY A 252 -2.31 -17.63 -2.14
CA GLY A 252 -2.71 -18.44 -3.28
C GLY A 252 -3.97 -17.89 -3.96
N LYS A 253 -4.05 -18.01 -5.29
CA LYS A 253 -5.24 -17.70 -6.07
C LYS A 253 -6.56 -18.30 -5.53
N PRO A 254 -6.63 -19.55 -5.00
CA PRO A 254 -7.88 -20.07 -4.43
C PRO A 254 -8.35 -19.28 -3.20
N LEU A 255 -7.44 -18.96 -2.27
CA LEU A 255 -7.74 -18.16 -1.07
C LEU A 255 -8.17 -16.74 -1.44
N ILE A 256 -7.54 -16.14 -2.46
CA ILE A 256 -7.95 -14.82 -2.98
C ILE A 256 -9.39 -14.87 -3.50
N ARG A 257 -9.80 -15.93 -4.19
CA ARG A 257 -11.18 -16.10 -4.65
C ARG A 257 -12.14 -16.25 -3.48
N GLN A 258 -11.79 -17.02 -2.46
CA GLN A 258 -12.60 -17.19 -1.25
C GLN A 258 -12.78 -15.87 -0.49
N LEU A 259 -11.73 -15.03 -0.40
CA LEU A 259 -11.84 -13.66 0.12
C LEU A 259 -12.81 -12.83 -0.71
N GLN A 260 -12.68 -12.84 -2.04
CA GLN A 260 -13.53 -12.08 -2.95
C GLN A 260 -15.00 -12.53 -2.92
N THR A 261 -15.27 -13.80 -2.61
CA THR A 261 -16.62 -14.34 -2.42
C THR A 261 -17.09 -14.33 -0.96
N GLU A 262 -16.33 -13.68 -0.05
CA GLU A 262 -16.66 -13.55 1.37
C GLU A 262 -16.86 -14.89 2.09
N GLN A 263 -16.03 -15.88 1.81
CA GLN A 263 -16.15 -17.22 2.40
C GLN A 263 -15.21 -17.45 3.58
N MET A 264 -14.30 -16.51 3.83
CA MET A 264 -13.31 -16.62 4.91
C MET A 264 -13.79 -15.98 6.22
N ARG A 265 -13.28 -16.51 7.32
CA ARG A 265 -13.51 -15.98 8.67
C ARG A 265 -12.19 -15.67 9.35
N ILE A 266 -12.24 -14.81 10.36
CA ILE A 266 -11.11 -14.48 11.22
C ILE A 266 -11.49 -14.76 12.67
N VAL A 267 -10.55 -15.34 13.39
CA VAL A 267 -10.68 -15.68 14.80
C VAL A 267 -9.49 -15.13 15.56
N MET A 268 -9.74 -14.50 16.70
CA MET A 268 -8.73 -13.95 17.58
C MET A 268 -8.85 -14.58 18.97
N SER A 269 -7.73 -15.06 19.51
CA SER A 269 -7.70 -15.76 20.80
C SER A 269 -6.65 -15.17 21.74
N SER A 270 -7.07 -14.95 22.99
CA SER A 270 -6.17 -14.55 24.07
C SER A 270 -5.48 -15.75 24.73
N ALA A 271 -4.34 -15.50 25.39
CA ALA A 271 -3.56 -16.51 26.09
C ALA A 271 -4.24 -17.05 27.36
N SER A 272 -5.27 -16.36 27.88
CA SER A 272 -6.02 -16.74 29.09
C SER A 272 -6.92 -17.97 28.94
N GLY A 273 -6.95 -18.60 27.76
CA GLY A 273 -7.66 -19.86 27.51
C GLY A 273 -9.16 -19.67 27.29
N GLY A 274 -9.65 -19.94 26.07
CA GLY A 274 -11.05 -20.20 25.68
C GLY A 274 -12.15 -19.17 25.97
N GLN A 275 -12.01 -18.29 26.97
CA GLN A 275 -13.05 -17.36 27.42
C GLN A 275 -13.03 -16.02 26.66
N ASP A 276 -11.89 -15.67 26.04
CA ASP A 276 -11.69 -14.45 25.25
C ASP A 276 -11.37 -14.79 23.79
N GLU A 277 -12.31 -15.48 23.14
CA GLU A 277 -12.27 -15.77 21.71
C GLU A 277 -13.35 -14.97 20.99
N VAL A 278 -12.94 -14.22 19.97
CA VAL A 278 -13.84 -13.42 19.12
C VAL A 278 -13.68 -13.85 17.67
N GLU A 279 -14.80 -13.96 16.97
CA GLU A 279 -14.85 -14.40 15.58
C GLU A 279 -15.70 -13.47 14.70
N GLY A 280 -15.33 -13.39 13.42
CA GLY A 280 -16.02 -12.54 12.45
C GLY A 280 -15.85 -13.02 11.01
N LYS A 281 -16.82 -12.72 10.16
CA LYS A 281 -16.77 -12.97 8.71
C LYS A 281 -16.02 -11.84 8.01
N ILE A 282 -15.15 -12.16 7.06
CA ILE A 282 -14.49 -11.17 6.21
C ILE A 282 -15.42 -10.82 5.05
N ILE A 283 -15.85 -9.56 4.98
CA ILE A 283 -16.79 -9.06 3.97
C ILE A 283 -16.20 -7.92 3.16
N LYS A 284 -16.68 -7.74 1.93
CA LYS A 284 -16.29 -6.64 1.05
C LYS A 284 -17.38 -5.57 1.10
N HIS A 285 -17.03 -4.38 1.57
CA HIS A 285 -17.99 -3.28 1.66
C HIS A 285 -17.54 -2.05 0.85
N ARG A 286 -18.40 -1.52 -0.03
CA ARG A 286 -18.05 -0.39 -0.92
C ARG A 286 -17.66 0.88 -0.16
N ALA A 287 -18.30 1.14 0.98
CA ALA A 287 -18.02 2.32 1.79
C ALA A 287 -16.63 2.35 2.44
N LEU A 288 -15.91 1.21 2.50
CA LEU A 288 -14.56 1.16 3.09
C LEU A 288 -13.55 2.03 2.34
N PHE A 289 -13.79 2.25 1.04
CA PHE A 289 -12.93 3.09 0.21
C PHE A 289 -12.98 4.56 0.64
N ALA A 290 -14.17 5.06 1.00
CA ALA A 290 -14.39 6.46 1.35
C ALA A 290 -14.37 6.72 2.86
N GLU A 291 -14.40 5.68 3.69
CA GLU A 291 -14.43 5.78 5.16
C GLU A 291 -13.31 6.69 5.68
N THR A 292 -13.64 7.77 6.40
CA THR A 292 -12.65 8.65 7.05
C THR A 292 -12.78 8.68 8.56
N PHE A 293 -13.95 8.36 9.09
CA PHE A 293 -14.19 8.20 10.51
C PHE A 293 -14.73 6.81 10.79
N SER A 294 -14.44 6.29 11.98
CA SER A 294 -14.86 4.97 12.39
C SER A 294 -15.20 4.94 13.88
N SER A 295 -16.14 4.08 14.25
CA SER A 295 -16.41 3.74 15.64
C SER A 295 -16.61 2.24 15.79
N THR A 296 -15.96 1.65 16.81
CA THR A 296 -16.22 0.27 17.24
C THR A 296 -17.26 0.33 18.34
N LEU A 297 -18.41 -0.31 18.12
CA LEU A 297 -19.55 -0.29 19.02
C LEU A 297 -19.47 -1.48 19.96
N THR A 298 -19.54 -1.22 21.26
CA THR A 298 -19.50 -2.24 22.30
C THR A 298 -20.74 -2.15 23.17
N SER A 299 -21.20 -3.27 23.72
CA SER A 299 -22.28 -3.26 24.70
C SER A 299 -21.75 -3.05 26.10
N GLU A 300 -22.52 -2.34 26.94
CA GLU A 300 -22.26 -2.25 28.37
C GLU A 300 -22.57 -3.55 29.12
N GLU A 301 -23.48 -4.38 28.59
CA GLU A 301 -23.87 -5.65 29.19
C GLU A 301 -22.74 -6.69 29.12
N GLU A 302 -22.39 -7.26 30.27
CA GLU A 302 -21.42 -8.35 30.36
C GLU A 302 -21.96 -9.64 29.71
N HIS A 303 -21.07 -10.34 29.02
CA HIS A 303 -21.28 -11.56 28.25
C HIS A 303 -22.41 -11.46 27.22
N SER A 304 -22.52 -10.30 26.59
CA SER A 304 -23.54 -10.06 25.57
C SER A 304 -23.20 -10.65 24.22
N GLY A 305 -21.91 -10.80 23.87
CA GLY A 305 -21.47 -11.15 22.52
C GLY A 305 -21.93 -10.15 21.45
N MET A 306 -22.34 -8.94 21.88
CA MET A 306 -22.88 -7.88 21.05
C MET A 306 -21.77 -6.91 20.67
N GLY A 307 -21.72 -6.56 19.40
CA GLY A 307 -20.80 -5.55 18.90
C GLY A 307 -21.29 -4.98 17.58
N GLY A 308 -20.60 -3.95 17.14
CA GLY A 308 -20.90 -3.36 15.85
C GLY A 308 -19.80 -2.46 15.37
N LEU A 309 -20.01 -1.94 14.18
CA LEU A 309 -19.09 -1.06 13.51
C LEU A 309 -19.85 0.07 12.85
N ALA A 310 -19.45 1.30 13.12
CA ALA A 310 -19.87 2.44 12.33
C ALA A 310 -18.73 2.87 11.41
N MET A 311 -18.99 2.87 10.10
CA MET A 311 -18.12 3.46 9.08
C MET A 311 -18.75 4.78 8.65
N LEU A 312 -18.01 5.89 8.76
CA LEU A 312 -18.55 7.21 8.46
C LEU A 312 -17.66 7.97 7.46
N THR A 313 -18.31 8.72 6.59
CA THR A 313 -17.71 9.50 5.52
C THR A 313 -18.34 10.89 5.50
N LEU A 314 -17.52 11.92 5.65
CA LEU A 314 -17.96 13.30 5.50
C LEU A 314 -17.98 13.67 4.02
N SER A 315 -18.98 14.43 3.56
CA SER A 315 -18.98 14.99 2.21
C SER A 315 -17.93 16.09 2.09
N ASP A 316 -17.33 16.27 0.92
CA ASP A 316 -16.17 17.15 0.78
C ASP A 316 -16.56 18.63 0.55
N SER A 317 -17.76 18.89 0.04
CA SER A 317 -18.35 20.24 -0.11
C SER A 317 -19.38 20.56 0.98
N GLU A 318 -20.32 19.65 1.20
CA GLU A 318 -21.44 19.82 2.13
C GLU A 318 -21.07 19.35 3.54
N ASN A 319 -21.84 19.78 4.53
CA ASN A 319 -21.70 19.31 5.92
C ASN A 319 -22.55 18.06 6.15
N ASN A 320 -22.51 17.08 5.24
CA ASN A 320 -23.26 15.84 5.39
C ASN A 320 -22.33 14.71 5.83
N LEU A 321 -22.78 13.89 6.77
CA LEU A 321 -22.05 12.73 7.27
C LEU A 321 -22.83 11.47 6.91
N HIS A 322 -22.34 10.75 5.92
CA HIS A 322 -22.85 9.44 5.53
C HIS A 322 -22.31 8.40 6.52
N PHE A 323 -23.15 7.52 7.03
CA PHE A 323 -22.69 6.44 7.89
C PHE A 323 -23.40 5.13 7.58
N ILE A 324 -22.67 4.04 7.82
CA ILE A 324 -23.18 2.67 7.74
C ILE A 324 -22.82 1.98 9.06
N LEU A 325 -23.80 1.28 9.61
CA LEU A 325 -23.70 0.46 10.80
C LEU A 325 -23.73 -1.01 10.37
N ILE A 326 -22.72 -1.77 10.77
CA ILE A 326 -22.70 -3.24 10.67
C ILE A 326 -22.87 -3.77 12.09
N LEU A 327 -23.95 -4.49 12.34
CA LEU A 327 -24.37 -4.90 13.68
C LEU A 327 -24.27 -6.41 13.84
N GLN A 328 -23.62 -6.89 14.91
CA GLN A 328 -23.45 -8.31 15.19
C GLN A 328 -23.88 -8.65 16.61
N GLY A 329 -24.74 -9.67 16.76
CA GLY A 329 -25.26 -10.13 18.06
C GLY A 329 -26.40 -9.28 18.64
N LEU A 330 -26.66 -8.07 18.11
CA LEU A 330 -27.74 -7.20 18.58
C LEU A 330 -29.13 -7.85 18.36
N ILE A 331 -29.34 -8.46 17.18
CA ILE A 331 -30.55 -9.24 16.85
C ILE A 331 -30.28 -10.73 17.08
N LYS A 332 -31.14 -11.40 17.85
CA LYS A 332 -31.09 -12.88 17.98
C LYS A 332 -31.90 -13.50 16.84
N HIS A 333 -31.25 -14.32 16.01
CA HIS A 333 -31.93 -15.20 15.06
C HIS A 333 -32.64 -16.33 15.82
N LYS A 334 -33.87 -16.11 16.27
CA LYS A 334 -34.66 -17.15 16.95
C LYS A 334 -35.60 -17.91 16.00
N ASP A 335 -36.05 -17.28 14.92
CA ASP A 335 -37.08 -17.85 14.04
C ASP A 335 -36.66 -17.85 12.56
N THR A 336 -37.28 -18.74 11.77
CA THR A 336 -37.09 -18.89 10.31
C THR A 336 -37.67 -17.74 9.49
N GLU A 337 -38.45 -16.84 10.11
CA GLU A 337 -39.02 -15.66 9.45
C GLU A 337 -38.24 -14.38 9.81
N PRO A 338 -38.08 -13.43 8.88
CA PRO A 338 -37.44 -12.15 9.16
C PRO A 338 -38.25 -11.35 10.18
N VAL A 339 -37.71 -11.24 11.40
CA VAL A 339 -38.27 -10.35 12.41
C VAL A 339 -37.82 -8.92 12.11
N LEU A 340 -38.78 -8.01 11.93
CA LEU A 340 -38.54 -6.57 11.87
C LEU A 340 -38.25 -6.06 13.28
N VAL A 341 -37.07 -5.48 13.48
CA VAL A 341 -36.62 -4.93 14.75
C VAL A 341 -36.49 -3.42 14.60
N PRO A 342 -37.33 -2.62 15.27
CA PRO A 342 -37.14 -1.18 15.33
C PRO A 342 -35.89 -0.85 16.14
N ILE A 343 -35.04 0.01 15.58
CA ILE A 343 -33.82 0.51 16.20
C ILE A 343 -33.86 2.04 16.29
N ARG A 344 -33.19 2.54 17.32
CA ARG A 344 -32.95 3.95 17.56
C ARG A 344 -31.45 4.21 17.51
N VAL A 345 -31.03 5.07 16.58
CA VAL A 345 -29.65 5.52 16.45
C VAL A 345 -29.56 6.94 16.96
N GLN A 346 -28.67 7.19 17.92
CA GLN A 346 -28.48 8.49 18.55
C GLN A 346 -27.03 8.95 18.41
N LEU A 347 -26.86 10.23 18.09
CA LEU A 347 -25.57 10.91 18.17
C LEU A 347 -25.54 11.69 19.48
N VAL A 348 -24.59 11.36 20.35
CA VAL A 348 -24.54 11.82 21.74
C VAL A 348 -23.25 12.57 22.02
N TYR A 349 -23.34 13.67 22.77
CA TYR A 349 -22.19 14.37 23.33
C TYR A 349 -22.39 14.58 24.83
N ARG A 350 -21.49 14.03 25.66
CA ARG A 350 -21.57 14.12 27.13
C ARG A 350 -22.98 13.83 27.65
N GLN A 351 -23.56 12.70 27.25
CA GLN A 351 -24.92 12.25 27.60
C GLN A 351 -26.08 13.09 27.03
N HIS A 352 -25.82 14.15 26.27
CA HIS A 352 -26.85 14.92 25.58
C HIS A 352 -27.06 14.37 24.17
N VAL A 353 -28.28 13.97 23.85
CA VAL A 353 -28.66 13.54 22.50
C VAL A 353 -28.72 14.77 21.59
N LEU A 354 -27.87 14.79 20.57
CA LEU A 354 -27.81 15.84 19.57
C LEU A 354 -28.76 15.55 18.41
N ARG A 355 -28.78 14.29 17.95
CA ARG A 355 -29.61 13.80 16.85
C ARG A 355 -30.13 12.41 17.16
N GLU A 356 -31.34 12.12 16.67
CA GLU A 356 -31.99 10.81 16.80
C GLU A 356 -32.58 10.40 15.45
N ILE A 357 -32.31 9.15 15.06
CA ILE A 357 -32.87 8.49 13.87
C ILE A 357 -33.56 7.20 14.34
N ARG A 358 -34.74 6.92 13.77
CA ARG A 358 -35.46 5.67 13.99
C ARG A 358 -35.57 4.93 12.67
N ALA A 359 -35.26 3.65 12.70
CA ALA A 359 -35.30 2.79 11.52
C ALA A 359 -35.72 1.37 11.90
N ASN A 360 -36.16 0.59 10.92
CA ASN A 360 -36.49 -0.81 11.11
C ASN A 360 -35.45 -1.64 10.34
N ILE A 361 -34.75 -2.51 11.04
CA ILE A 361 -33.81 -3.47 10.44
C ILE A 361 -34.38 -4.88 10.49
N THR A 362 -33.85 -5.77 9.64
CA THR A 362 -34.28 -7.17 9.61
C THR A 362 -33.18 -8.06 10.15
N SER A 363 -33.52 -9.29 10.57
CA SER A 363 -32.51 -10.27 10.95
C SER A 363 -31.60 -10.68 9.77
N HIS A 364 -32.10 -10.70 8.54
CA HIS A 364 -31.32 -11.09 7.36
C HIS A 364 -30.40 -10.00 6.81
N ASP A 365 -30.78 -8.73 6.99
CA ASP A 365 -29.98 -7.56 6.63
C ASP A 365 -29.95 -6.61 7.83
N PRO A 366 -29.02 -6.85 8.78
CA PRO A 366 -28.87 -6.04 9.98
C PRO A 366 -28.08 -4.75 9.72
N ASP A 367 -27.54 -4.57 8.51
CA ASP A 367 -26.76 -3.40 8.15
C ASP A 367 -27.69 -2.20 7.95
N PHE A 368 -27.33 -1.05 8.52
CA PHE A 368 -28.13 0.17 8.45
C PHE A 368 -27.30 1.33 7.89
N ALA A 369 -27.80 1.99 6.85
CA ALA A 369 -27.11 3.12 6.22
C ALA A 369 -28.01 4.35 6.21
N GLU A 370 -27.47 5.52 6.56
CA GLU A 370 -28.21 6.78 6.57
C GLU A 370 -27.27 7.98 6.41
N VAL A 371 -27.85 9.16 6.17
CA VAL A 371 -27.11 10.41 6.04
C VAL A 371 -27.57 11.42 7.08
N LEU A 372 -26.62 11.92 7.88
CA LEU A 372 -26.83 13.09 8.71
C LEU A 372 -26.56 14.33 7.87
N THR A 373 -27.60 15.05 7.47
CA THR A 373 -27.48 16.27 6.67
C THR A 373 -27.23 17.50 7.53
N GLU A 374 -26.57 18.53 6.98
CA GLU A 374 -26.43 19.85 7.61
C GLU A 374 -25.85 19.81 9.04
N LEU A 375 -24.69 19.17 9.24
CA LEU A 375 -23.97 19.24 10.51
C LEU A 375 -23.56 20.68 10.83
N ASN A 376 -23.83 21.11 12.07
CA ASN A 376 -23.45 22.43 12.54
C ASN A 376 -21.95 22.47 12.92
N SER A 377 -21.41 23.67 13.11
CA SER A 377 -19.98 23.86 13.41
C SER A 377 -19.55 23.21 14.73
N ARG A 378 -20.44 23.08 15.72
CA ARG A 378 -20.13 22.40 17.00
C ARG A 378 -20.09 20.88 16.84
N GLU A 379 -21.02 20.30 16.08
CA GLU A 379 -21.04 18.87 15.74
C GLU A 379 -19.77 18.49 14.98
N LEU A 380 -19.39 19.25 13.96
CA LEU A 380 -18.13 19.04 13.22
C LEU A 380 -16.90 19.19 14.13
N PHE A 381 -16.93 20.15 15.06
CA PHE A 381 -15.85 20.32 16.04
C PHE A 381 -15.74 19.10 16.96
N TRP A 382 -16.83 18.60 17.53
CA TRP A 382 -16.80 17.41 18.40
C TRP A 382 -16.43 16.14 17.63
N LEU A 383 -16.86 16.02 16.36
CA LEU A 383 -16.46 14.93 15.46
C LEU A 383 -14.95 14.90 15.27
N SER A 384 -14.34 16.07 15.00
CA SER A 384 -12.89 16.18 14.81
C SER A 384 -12.10 15.78 16.06
N ARG A 385 -12.70 15.92 17.25
CA ARG A 385 -12.06 15.69 18.55
C ARG A 385 -12.20 14.28 19.09
N GLY A 386 -12.90 13.39 18.40
CA GLY A 386 -13.17 12.07 18.94
C GLY A 386 -14.18 12.07 20.10
N GLN A 387 -15.00 13.13 20.24
CA GLN A 387 -15.86 13.35 21.40
C GLN A 387 -17.33 13.01 21.16
N LEU A 388 -17.71 12.73 19.91
CA LEU A 388 -19.06 12.27 19.58
C LEU A 388 -19.15 10.77 19.78
N GLU A 389 -20.20 10.35 20.45
CA GLU A 389 -20.56 8.95 20.62
C GLU A 389 -21.75 8.63 19.72
N ILE A 390 -21.69 7.49 19.03
CA ILE A 390 -22.85 6.95 18.32
C ILE A 390 -23.37 5.76 19.11
N THR A 391 -24.68 5.77 19.35
CA THR A 391 -25.38 4.78 20.17
C THR A 391 -26.49 4.16 19.34
N VAL A 392 -26.62 2.84 19.41
CA VAL A 392 -27.68 2.07 18.75
C VAL A 392 -28.41 1.27 19.82
N SER A 393 -29.72 1.45 19.90
CA SER A 393 -30.58 0.68 20.81
C SER A 393 -31.76 0.04 20.09
N THR A 394 -32.17 -1.14 20.55
CA THR A 394 -33.38 -1.82 20.08
C THR A 394 -34.60 -1.27 20.81
N GLU A 395 -35.71 -1.06 20.09
CA GLU A 395 -36.99 -0.69 20.71
C GLU A 395 -37.83 -1.96 20.95
N GLY A 396 -38.20 -2.25 22.21
CA GLY A 396 -38.99 -3.45 22.53
C GLY A 396 -38.82 -3.95 23.98
N LEU A 397 -39.20 -5.21 24.21
CA LEU A 397 -39.10 -5.87 25.53
C LEU A 397 -37.65 -6.17 25.94
N ASP A 398 -36.79 -6.49 24.97
CA ASP A 398 -35.34 -6.66 25.16
C ASP A 398 -34.63 -5.36 24.74
N LEU A 399 -34.51 -4.41 25.66
CA LEU A 399 -33.70 -3.20 25.45
C LEU A 399 -32.24 -3.61 25.43
N ARG A 400 -31.60 -3.54 24.25
CA ARG A 400 -30.17 -3.77 24.08
C ARG A 400 -29.54 -2.55 23.48
N GLN A 401 -28.36 -2.20 23.98
CA GLN A 401 -27.66 -1.00 23.57
C GLN A 401 -26.18 -1.32 23.31
N ILE A 402 -25.68 -0.76 22.22
CA ILE A 402 -24.26 -0.70 21.91
C ILE A 402 -23.88 0.75 21.60
N SER A 403 -22.68 1.16 22.01
CA SER A 403 -22.18 2.51 21.74
C SER A 403 -20.67 2.53 21.53
N GLY A 404 -20.20 3.62 20.93
CA GLY A 404 -18.76 3.85 20.74
C GLY A 404 -18.45 5.25 20.23
N PHE A 405 -17.26 5.75 20.59
CA PHE A 405 -16.78 7.06 20.15
C PHE A 405 -16.34 7.06 18.69
N ILE A 406 -16.78 8.07 17.95
CA ILE A 406 -16.39 8.30 16.55
C ILE A 406 -15.04 8.98 16.55
N THR A 407 -14.03 8.34 15.95
CA THR A 407 -12.67 8.87 15.80
C THR A 407 -12.23 8.81 14.34
N GLY A 408 -11.13 9.48 13.99
CA GLY A 408 -10.51 9.31 12.68
C GLY A 408 -10.18 7.84 12.41
N ARG A 409 -10.33 7.40 11.15
CA ARG A 409 -10.06 6.01 10.76
C ARG A 409 -8.65 5.61 11.18
N LYS A 410 -8.55 4.53 11.97
CA LYS A 410 -7.28 3.98 12.42
C LYS A 410 -6.78 2.91 11.45
N SER A 411 -5.51 2.98 11.08
CA SER A 411 -4.84 2.01 10.21
C SER A 411 -3.37 1.89 10.57
N CYS A 412 -2.75 0.78 10.18
CA CYS A 412 -1.30 0.57 10.29
C CYS A 412 -0.49 1.33 9.22
N ASP A 413 -1.19 1.99 8.30
CA ASP A 413 -0.62 2.74 7.20
C ASP A 413 0.10 3.99 7.72
N THR A 414 1.22 4.32 7.10
CA THR A 414 2.02 5.50 7.46
C THR A 414 1.60 6.67 6.59
N ILE A 415 1.10 7.75 7.19
CA ILE A 415 0.77 8.97 6.43
C ILE A 415 2.07 9.73 6.18
N GLN A 416 2.46 9.86 4.91
CA GLN A 416 3.74 10.45 4.54
C GLN A 416 3.60 11.36 3.30
N SER A 417 4.61 12.19 3.07
CA SER A 417 4.76 12.90 1.81
C SER A 417 6.22 13.00 1.39
N VAL A 418 6.49 12.67 0.13
CA VAL A 418 7.73 13.02 -0.57
C VAL A 418 7.45 14.26 -1.40
N MET A 419 8.23 15.31 -1.19
CA MET A 419 8.16 16.56 -1.95
C MET A 419 9.28 16.58 -2.97
N SER A 420 8.91 16.78 -4.23
CA SER A 420 9.84 16.88 -5.35
C SER A 420 9.68 18.22 -6.06
N SER A 421 10.72 18.67 -6.76
CA SER A 421 10.61 19.86 -7.61
C SER A 421 9.87 19.55 -8.92
N GLY A 422 9.79 18.28 -9.32
CA GLY A 422 9.01 17.82 -10.47
C GLY A 422 7.50 17.94 -10.24
N ASP A 423 7.04 17.75 -9.00
CA ASP A 423 5.61 17.84 -8.62
C ASP A 423 5.22 19.23 -8.09
N ALA A 424 6.14 20.20 -8.13
CA ALA A 424 5.87 21.59 -7.79
C ALA A 424 4.86 22.23 -8.75
N LEU A 425 4.18 23.30 -8.31
CA LEU A 425 3.22 24.04 -9.14
C LEU A 425 3.85 24.57 -10.42
N THR A 426 5.12 24.95 -10.33
CA THR A 426 6.01 25.22 -11.45
C THR A 426 7.11 24.16 -11.46
N PRO A 427 6.95 23.07 -12.25
CA PRO A 427 7.92 21.98 -12.26
C PRO A 427 9.33 22.46 -12.55
N GLY A 428 10.28 22.05 -11.72
CA GLY A 428 11.69 22.41 -11.81
C GLY A 428 12.62 21.22 -11.63
N LYS A 429 13.91 21.44 -11.89
CA LYS A 429 14.99 20.47 -11.67
C LYS A 429 16.00 21.05 -10.67
N THR A 430 15.57 21.29 -9.43
CA THR A 430 16.44 21.92 -8.43
C THR A 430 17.35 20.92 -7.74
N GLY A 431 16.96 19.64 -7.70
CA GLY A 431 17.66 18.60 -6.94
C GLY A 431 17.35 18.63 -5.44
N GLY A 432 16.40 19.47 -5.02
CA GLY A 432 15.91 19.56 -3.64
C GLY A 432 14.92 18.46 -3.29
N VAL A 433 14.74 18.22 -2.00
CA VAL A 433 13.82 17.22 -1.45
C VAL A 433 13.12 17.77 -0.23
N GLY A 434 11.86 17.39 -0.07
CA GLY A 434 11.20 17.41 1.22
C GLY A 434 10.70 16.01 1.56
N SER A 435 10.74 15.66 2.83
CA SER A 435 10.25 14.41 3.38
C SER A 435 9.41 14.71 4.61
N ALA A 436 8.19 14.19 4.67
CA ALA A 436 7.29 14.43 5.79
C ALA A 436 6.61 13.14 6.26
N ILE A 437 6.43 13.01 7.58
CA ILE A 437 5.58 12.01 8.21
C ILE A 437 4.53 12.70 9.07
N PHE A 438 3.33 12.14 9.09
CA PHE A 438 2.20 12.62 9.87
C PHE A 438 1.59 11.49 10.72
N ASN A 439 1.23 11.83 11.96
CA ASN A 439 0.53 10.92 12.87
C ASN A 439 -0.78 11.57 13.33
N LEU A 440 -1.91 10.99 12.92
CA LEU A 440 -3.24 11.45 13.34
C LEU A 440 -3.66 10.73 14.62
N HIS A 441 -3.93 11.50 15.67
CA HIS A 441 -4.41 10.99 16.95
C HIS A 441 -5.94 10.95 17.02
N ASP A 442 -6.46 10.13 17.93
CA ASP A 442 -7.91 9.98 18.19
C ASP A 442 -8.61 11.30 18.56
N ASN A 443 -7.86 12.22 19.18
CA ASN A 443 -8.35 13.54 19.61
C ASN A 443 -8.35 14.60 18.49
N GLY A 444 -8.02 14.21 17.25
CA GLY A 444 -7.92 15.09 16.08
C GLY A 444 -6.63 15.87 15.96
N THR A 445 -5.64 15.64 16.82
CA THR A 445 -4.33 16.28 16.70
C THR A 445 -3.51 15.57 15.61
N LEU A 446 -2.91 16.35 14.72
CA LEU A 446 -1.99 15.82 13.70
C LEU A 446 -0.57 16.23 14.05
N ASP A 447 0.24 15.27 14.51
CA ASP A 447 1.66 15.49 14.69
C ASP A 447 2.36 15.37 13.34
N TYR A 448 3.35 16.23 13.10
CA TYR A 448 4.11 16.24 11.87
C TYR A 448 5.60 16.34 12.15
N GLN A 449 6.37 15.69 11.28
CA GLN A 449 7.82 15.82 11.22
C GLN A 449 8.21 15.97 9.76
N VAL A 450 8.86 17.07 9.43
CA VAL A 450 9.24 17.44 8.07
C VAL A 450 10.73 17.69 8.02
N GLN A 451 11.40 17.18 7.00
CA GLN A 451 12.79 17.42 6.70
C GLN A 451 12.92 17.92 5.27
N VAL A 452 13.67 19.00 5.07
CA VAL A 452 13.89 19.62 3.76
C VAL A 452 15.39 19.75 3.54
N ALA A 453 15.85 19.45 2.33
CA ALA A 453 17.26 19.56 1.96
C ALA A 453 17.46 19.92 0.50
N GLY A 454 18.62 20.51 0.18
CA GLY A 454 19.01 20.79 -1.21
C GLY A 454 18.19 21.87 -1.92
N LEU A 455 17.61 22.82 -1.16
CA LEU A 455 16.88 23.94 -1.74
C LEU A 455 17.79 24.83 -2.61
N SER A 456 17.24 25.36 -3.69
CA SER A 456 17.95 26.18 -4.66
C SER A 456 18.25 27.60 -4.16
N SER A 457 17.49 28.07 -3.17
CA SER A 457 17.61 29.41 -2.58
C SER A 457 17.12 29.43 -1.14
N GLU A 458 17.18 30.60 -0.51
CA GLU A 458 16.76 30.81 0.88
C GLU A 458 15.30 30.37 1.11
N PHE A 459 15.08 29.64 2.19
CA PHE A 459 13.77 29.17 2.62
C PHE A 459 12.88 30.36 3.02
N LEU A 460 11.64 30.39 2.52
CA LEU A 460 10.65 31.41 2.85
C LEU A 460 9.46 30.88 3.64
N GLY A 461 9.03 29.64 3.38
CA GLY A 461 7.90 29.08 4.10
C GLY A 461 7.59 27.62 3.81
N LEU A 462 6.90 26.99 4.75
CA LEU A 462 6.46 25.61 4.72
C LEU A 462 4.97 25.56 5.06
N THR A 463 4.14 25.07 4.13
CA THR A 463 2.68 25.12 4.27
C THR A 463 2.01 23.80 3.89
N ILE A 464 0.93 23.46 4.60
CA ILE A 464 -0.03 22.43 4.19
C ILE A 464 -1.19 23.11 3.46
N GLU A 465 -1.53 22.59 2.29
CA GLU A 465 -2.42 23.22 1.33
C GLU A 465 -3.36 22.23 0.63
N LEU A 466 -4.42 22.77 0.05
CA LEU A 466 -5.26 22.04 -0.90
C LEU A 466 -4.67 22.08 -2.30
N LYS A 467 -5.13 21.15 -3.15
CA LYS A 467 -4.91 21.27 -4.59
C LYS A 467 -5.50 22.61 -5.07
N PRO A 468 -4.71 23.47 -5.73
CA PRO A 468 -5.19 24.78 -6.15
C PRO A 468 -6.33 24.64 -7.16
N ARG A 469 -7.49 25.25 -6.87
CA ARG A 469 -8.66 25.26 -7.78
C ARG A 469 -8.48 26.21 -8.97
N ARG A 470 -7.57 27.17 -8.85
CA ARG A 470 -7.19 28.13 -9.91
C ARG A 470 -5.68 28.23 -9.93
N ARG A 471 -5.10 28.39 -11.12
CA ARG A 471 -3.65 28.35 -11.37
C ARG A 471 -2.82 29.28 -10.46
N ASN A 472 -3.41 30.37 -9.97
CA ASN A 472 -2.71 31.40 -9.19
C ASN A 472 -3.28 31.63 -7.78
N LYS A 473 -4.13 30.73 -7.26
CA LYS A 473 -4.68 30.87 -5.89
C LYS A 473 -4.34 29.65 -5.05
N ARG A 474 -3.30 29.79 -4.22
CA ARG A 474 -2.95 28.82 -3.18
C ARG A 474 -3.99 28.88 -2.07
N SER A 475 -4.40 27.71 -1.60
CA SER A 475 -5.32 27.55 -0.47
C SER A 475 -4.53 26.94 0.68
N VAL A 476 -3.85 27.80 1.43
CA VAL A 476 -3.09 27.42 2.62
C VAL A 476 -4.05 27.11 3.76
N LEU A 477 -3.90 25.92 4.34
CA LEU A 477 -4.69 25.48 5.50
C LEU A 477 -3.94 25.70 6.81
N TYR A 478 -2.63 25.44 6.79
CA TYR A 478 -1.79 25.52 7.97
C TYR A 478 -0.37 25.92 7.58
N ASP A 479 0.21 26.82 8.37
CA ASP A 479 1.57 27.32 8.19
C ASP A 479 2.49 26.69 9.26
N LEU A 480 3.52 26.01 8.79
CA LEU A 480 4.53 25.28 9.59
C LEU A 480 5.87 26.04 9.62
N THR A 481 5.92 27.22 8.99
CA THR A 481 7.11 28.07 8.93
C THR A 481 7.66 28.43 10.31
N PRO A 482 6.84 28.76 11.34
CA PRO A 482 7.35 29.10 12.66
C PRO A 482 8.13 27.97 13.36
N GLU A 483 7.82 26.72 13.04
CA GLU A 483 8.38 25.50 13.64
C GLU A 483 9.59 24.98 12.86
N TYR A 484 9.95 25.62 11.74
CA TYR A 484 11.07 25.24 10.92
C TYR A 484 12.40 25.78 11.47
N ASP A 485 13.30 24.86 11.81
CA ASP A 485 14.67 25.17 12.19
C ASP A 485 15.58 25.19 10.95
N LEU A 486 16.05 26.39 10.60
CA LEU A 486 16.96 26.65 9.49
C LEU A 486 18.30 25.88 9.61
N THR A 487 18.75 25.57 10.83
CA THR A 487 20.05 24.91 11.04
C THR A 487 19.98 23.41 10.79
N SER A 488 18.91 22.76 11.23
CA SER A 488 18.70 21.32 11.01
C SER A 488 17.95 20.99 9.73
N GLY A 489 17.30 21.98 9.10
CA GLY A 489 16.44 21.79 7.94
C GLY A 489 15.19 20.98 8.27
N ARG A 490 14.70 21.08 9.51
CA ARG A 490 13.59 20.28 10.04
C ARG A 490 12.51 21.14 10.65
N ALA A 491 11.25 20.73 10.49
CA ALA A 491 10.12 21.24 11.24
C ALA A 491 9.43 20.10 11.97
N GLN A 492 9.16 20.30 13.26
CA GLN A 492 8.43 19.33 14.08
C GLN A 492 7.42 20.06 14.96
N GLY A 493 6.19 19.59 14.97
CA GLY A 493 5.12 20.20 15.74
C GLY A 493 3.81 19.41 15.67
N SER A 494 2.76 20.01 16.21
CA SER A 494 1.43 19.40 16.35
C SER A 494 0.34 20.36 15.91
N TRP A 495 -0.44 19.99 14.92
CA TRP A 495 -1.64 20.72 14.52
C TRP A 495 -2.83 20.27 15.37
N ILE A 496 -3.04 20.98 16.48
CA ILE A 496 -4.03 20.61 17.51
C ILE A 496 -5.47 20.85 17.06
N ARG A 497 -5.75 21.88 16.25
CA ARG A 497 -7.12 22.28 15.85
C ARG A 497 -7.41 21.90 14.40
N LEU A 498 -7.30 20.61 14.09
CA LEU A 498 -7.69 20.09 12.79
C LEU A 498 -9.21 19.97 12.71
N GLU A 499 -9.83 20.57 11.70
CA GLU A 499 -11.28 20.45 11.49
C GLU A 499 -11.64 19.07 10.91
N ALA A 500 -12.86 18.60 11.14
CA ALA A 500 -13.32 17.31 10.63
C ALA A 500 -13.18 17.18 9.10
N ARG A 501 -13.37 18.29 8.38
CA ARG A 501 -13.18 18.35 6.93
C ARG A 501 -11.72 18.19 6.52
N HIS A 502 -10.78 18.75 7.28
CA HIS A 502 -9.36 18.57 7.00
C HIS A 502 -8.88 17.16 7.34
N ILE A 503 -9.41 16.52 8.40
CA ILE A 503 -9.18 15.09 8.68
C ILE A 503 -9.67 14.24 7.50
N HIS A 504 -10.87 14.54 7.00
CA HIS A 504 -11.43 13.85 5.85
C HIS A 504 -10.51 13.97 4.62
N MET A 505 -10.12 15.19 4.25
CA MET A 505 -9.22 15.44 3.12
C MET A 505 -7.84 14.79 3.32
N LEU A 506 -7.29 14.77 4.53
CA LEU A 506 -6.02 14.09 4.85
C LEU A 506 -6.12 12.59 4.57
N LEU A 507 -7.16 11.93 5.09
CA LEU A 507 -7.35 10.49 4.99
C LEU A 507 -7.82 10.02 3.60
N GLN A 508 -8.28 10.95 2.77
CA GLN A 508 -8.58 10.79 1.34
C GLN A 508 -7.38 11.16 0.43
N ASN A 509 -6.22 11.46 1.02
CA ASN A 509 -5.00 11.84 0.31
C ASN A 509 -5.12 13.15 -0.50
N GLU A 510 -5.98 14.10 -0.12
CA GLU A 510 -6.24 15.32 -0.90
C GLU A 510 -5.38 16.52 -0.50
N LEU A 511 -4.65 16.40 0.62
CA LEU A 511 -3.77 17.46 1.13
C LEU A 511 -2.39 17.40 0.49
N PHE A 512 -1.75 18.55 0.39
CA PHE A 512 -0.40 18.72 -0.14
C PHE A 512 0.45 19.48 0.87
N ILE A 513 1.75 19.25 0.83
CA ILE A 513 2.74 20.05 1.55
C ILE A 513 3.66 20.75 0.54
N ASN A 514 3.99 22.00 0.81
CA ASN A 514 4.68 22.89 -0.12
C ASN A 514 5.78 23.66 0.59
N VAL A 515 6.95 23.76 -0.03
CA VAL A 515 8.08 24.56 0.44
C VAL A 515 8.33 25.69 -0.53
N ALA A 516 8.24 26.93 -0.06
CA ALA A 516 8.54 28.12 -0.83
C ALA A 516 9.95 28.63 -0.54
N THR A 517 10.63 29.13 -1.57
CA THR A 517 11.98 29.70 -1.48
C THR A 517 12.04 31.05 -2.20
N LYS A 518 13.12 31.81 -2.01
CA LYS A 518 13.28 33.15 -2.57
C LYS A 518 13.14 33.21 -4.09
N HIS A 519 13.66 32.20 -4.79
CA HIS A 519 13.53 32.07 -6.25
C HIS A 519 12.19 31.46 -6.68
N SER A 520 11.53 30.71 -5.80
CA SER A 520 10.29 29.99 -6.08
C SER A 520 9.26 30.25 -4.98
N GLN A 521 8.67 31.45 -4.98
CA GLN A 521 7.71 31.88 -3.96
C GLN A 521 6.41 31.06 -3.96
N GLU A 522 6.03 30.51 -5.12
CA GLU A 522 4.84 29.65 -5.26
C GLU A 522 5.06 28.23 -4.73
N GLY A 523 6.32 27.81 -4.60
CA GLY A 523 6.73 26.47 -4.16
C GLY A 523 7.86 25.92 -5.02
N GLU A 524 9.01 25.65 -4.42
CA GLU A 524 10.14 24.97 -5.06
C GLU A 524 9.95 23.46 -5.09
N VAL A 525 9.55 22.88 -3.96
CA VAL A 525 9.22 21.45 -3.83
C VAL A 525 7.83 21.29 -3.27
N ARG A 526 7.07 20.35 -3.82
CA ARG A 526 5.70 20.04 -3.40
C ARG A 526 5.50 18.54 -3.40
N GLY A 527 4.68 18.06 -2.47
CA GLY A 527 4.33 16.66 -2.33
C GLY A 527 2.88 16.49 -1.91
N GLN A 528 2.24 15.43 -2.38
CA GLN A 528 0.93 15.03 -1.88
C GLN A 528 1.09 14.22 -0.60
N ILE A 529 0.23 14.46 0.38
CA ILE A 529 0.18 13.69 1.61
C ILE A 529 -0.65 12.45 1.31
N ARG A 530 -0.04 11.27 1.39
CA ARG A 530 -0.68 9.98 1.08
C ARG A 530 -0.39 8.95 2.16
N ALA A 531 -1.34 8.04 2.39
CA ALA A 531 -1.13 6.87 3.24
C ALA A 531 -0.35 5.77 2.49
N LEU A 532 0.83 5.41 3.01
CA LEU A 532 1.63 4.27 2.57
C LEU A 532 1.14 3.00 3.27
N LEU A 533 0.72 2.01 2.48
CA LEU A 533 0.19 0.75 2.98
C LEU A 533 1.23 0.00 3.80
N TYR A 534 0.82 -0.58 4.93
CA TYR A 534 1.71 -1.38 5.75
C TYR A 534 2.31 -2.60 5.01
N SER A 535 3.62 -2.60 4.80
CA SER A 535 4.36 -3.66 4.06
C SER A 535 4.87 -4.80 4.95
N GLY A 536 4.64 -4.71 6.27
CA GLY A 536 5.17 -5.64 7.28
C GLY A 536 6.42 -5.12 7.99
N LEU A 537 6.91 -3.94 7.61
CA LEU A 537 8.08 -3.31 8.19
C LEU A 537 7.68 -2.30 9.27
N GLU A 538 8.35 -2.38 10.42
CA GLU A 538 8.11 -1.48 11.56
C GLU A 538 8.74 -0.10 11.38
N ALA A 539 9.85 0.00 10.63
CA ALA A 539 10.60 1.24 10.46
C ALA A 539 9.74 2.43 9.98
N PRO A 540 8.87 2.29 8.95
CA PRO A 540 7.97 3.38 8.54
C PRO A 540 7.08 3.95 9.65
N ARG A 541 6.74 3.16 10.68
CA ARG A 541 5.85 3.60 11.76
C ARG A 541 6.58 4.29 12.92
N HIS A 542 7.90 4.11 13.04
CA HIS A 542 8.65 4.50 14.23
C HIS A 542 9.88 5.35 13.93
N GLU A 543 10.36 5.34 12.69
CA GLU A 543 11.61 5.98 12.27
C GLU A 543 11.35 7.02 11.19
N LEU A 544 12.14 8.10 11.23
CA LEU A 544 12.16 9.09 10.15
C LEU A 544 12.89 8.52 8.92
N PRO A 545 12.34 8.66 7.71
CA PRO A 545 13.01 8.19 6.53
C PRO A 545 14.18 9.11 6.19
N THR A 546 15.18 8.51 5.56
CA THR A 546 16.31 9.25 5.00
C THR A 546 15.89 9.88 3.68
N PRO A 547 15.99 11.20 3.52
CA PRO A 547 15.63 11.86 2.27
C PRO A 547 16.62 11.50 1.15
N LEU A 548 16.11 11.27 -0.05
CA LEU A 548 16.86 10.98 -1.26
C LEU A 548 16.72 12.16 -2.22
N ALA A 549 17.85 12.75 -2.59
CA ALA A 549 17.89 13.95 -3.41
C ALA A 549 19.10 13.93 -4.32
N GLY A 550 18.97 14.55 -5.49
CA GLY A 550 20.10 14.81 -6.37
C GLY A 550 21.19 15.67 -5.69
N HIS A 551 20.81 16.52 -4.72
CA HIS A 551 21.75 17.30 -3.92
C HIS A 551 22.76 16.44 -3.12
N PHE A 552 22.38 15.23 -2.69
CA PHE A 552 23.26 14.34 -1.93
C PHE A 552 24.21 13.52 -2.81
N VAL A 553 24.07 13.61 -4.13
CA VAL A 553 24.97 12.94 -5.08
C VAL A 553 26.26 13.76 -5.21
N SER A 554 27.39 13.08 -5.41
CA SER A 554 28.68 13.73 -5.68
C SER A 554 29.13 13.43 -7.12
N PRO A 555 29.16 14.43 -8.03
CA PRO A 555 28.73 15.81 -7.84
C PRO A 555 27.19 15.95 -7.80
N PRO A 556 26.64 17.04 -7.20
CA PRO A 556 25.20 17.24 -7.09
C PRO A 556 24.47 17.23 -8.42
N VAL A 557 23.37 16.47 -8.49
CA VAL A 557 22.56 16.30 -9.70
C VAL A 557 21.29 17.15 -9.61
N ARG A 558 21.07 17.98 -10.63
CA ARG A 558 19.83 18.75 -10.80
C ARG A 558 18.77 17.88 -11.44
N THR A 559 17.94 17.26 -10.61
CA THR A 559 16.81 16.42 -11.03
C THR A 559 15.50 16.98 -10.50
N GLY A 560 14.39 16.65 -11.17
CA GLY A 560 13.05 16.90 -10.67
C GLY A 560 12.57 15.82 -9.70
N ALA A 561 13.26 14.67 -9.67
CA ALA A 561 12.90 13.53 -8.87
C ALA A 561 13.49 13.60 -7.46
N SER A 562 12.68 13.20 -6.49
CA SER A 562 13.07 13.16 -5.08
C SER A 562 12.45 11.92 -4.43
N GLY A 563 12.99 11.49 -3.31
CA GLY A 563 12.50 10.31 -2.61
C GLY A 563 12.79 10.35 -1.13
N HIS A 564 12.34 9.32 -0.43
CA HIS A 564 12.86 9.01 0.88
C HIS A 564 12.91 7.49 1.07
N ALA A 565 13.72 7.03 2.02
CA ALA A 565 13.91 5.62 2.28
C ALA A 565 13.92 5.30 3.77
N TRP A 566 13.23 4.23 4.14
CA TRP A 566 13.45 3.53 5.41
C TRP A 566 14.37 2.36 5.16
N VAL A 567 15.36 2.18 6.02
CA VAL A 567 16.31 1.07 5.95
C VAL A 567 16.56 0.58 7.37
N SER A 568 16.29 -0.69 7.64
CA SER A 568 16.50 -1.29 8.94
C SER A 568 17.07 -2.70 8.82
N VAL A 569 17.79 -3.14 9.85
CA VAL A 569 18.39 -4.48 9.91
C VAL A 569 17.74 -5.24 11.05
N ASP A 570 17.20 -6.42 10.77
CA ASP A 570 16.59 -7.27 11.79
C ASP A 570 17.64 -8.02 12.63
N ARG A 571 17.18 -8.73 13.66
CA ARG A 571 18.07 -9.50 14.57
C ARG A 571 18.73 -10.69 13.88
N GLN A 572 18.23 -11.09 12.71
CA GLN A 572 18.75 -12.14 11.86
C GLN A 572 19.69 -11.58 10.77
N CYS A 573 20.01 -10.29 10.83
CA CYS A 573 20.85 -9.57 9.88
C CYS A 573 20.26 -9.49 8.46
N HIS A 574 18.94 -9.58 8.30
CA HIS A 574 18.30 -9.21 7.05
C HIS A 574 18.12 -7.70 6.97
N LEU A 575 18.49 -7.15 5.82
CA LEU A 575 18.25 -5.76 5.47
C LEU A 575 16.82 -5.62 4.91
N HIS A 576 16.00 -4.85 5.60
CA HIS A 576 14.68 -4.44 5.14
C HIS A 576 14.74 -3.00 4.67
N TYR A 577 14.09 -2.71 3.54
CA TYR A 577 14.04 -1.36 3.02
C TYR A 577 12.69 -1.07 2.36
N GLU A 578 12.27 0.19 2.44
CA GLU A 578 11.07 0.72 1.80
C GLU A 578 11.46 2.07 1.20
N ILE A 579 11.24 2.25 -0.09
CA ILE A 579 11.69 3.45 -0.83
C ILE A 579 10.49 4.03 -1.57
N VAL A 580 10.23 5.32 -1.34
CA VAL A 580 9.19 6.08 -2.04
C VAL A 580 9.87 7.16 -2.87
N VAL A 581 9.50 7.29 -4.15
CA VAL A 581 10.08 8.24 -5.10
C VAL A 581 8.96 8.96 -5.83
N THR A 582 9.13 10.26 -6.09
CA THR A 582 8.21 11.09 -6.86
C THR A 582 8.98 12.01 -7.82
N GLY A 583 8.30 12.76 -8.69
CA GLY A 583 8.94 13.69 -9.64
C GLY A 583 9.73 13.02 -10.79
N LEU A 584 9.47 11.75 -11.11
CA LEU A 584 10.05 11.06 -12.27
C LEU A 584 9.35 11.56 -13.56
N SER A 585 10.05 12.37 -14.37
CA SER A 585 9.50 12.90 -15.62
C SER A 585 9.31 11.78 -16.65
N ARG A 586 8.08 11.61 -17.18
CA ARG A 586 7.78 10.66 -18.27
C ARG A 586 8.09 11.20 -19.67
N THR A 587 8.31 12.51 -19.83
CA THR A 587 8.29 13.18 -21.15
C THR A 587 9.64 13.59 -21.72
N ASP A 588 10.69 13.72 -20.89
CA ASP A 588 12.02 14.16 -21.36
C ASP A 588 12.96 13.02 -21.77
N ASP A 589 12.61 11.75 -21.48
CA ASP A 589 13.41 10.57 -21.80
C ASP A 589 13.02 9.89 -23.14
N LEU A 590 12.54 10.67 -24.12
CA LEU A 590 12.25 10.18 -25.47
C LEU A 590 13.51 9.76 -26.27
N THR A 591 14.71 9.86 -25.68
CA THR A 591 15.97 9.50 -26.35
C THR A 591 16.69 8.28 -25.78
N LEU A 592 16.16 7.63 -24.73
CA LEU A 592 16.66 6.34 -24.25
C LEU A 592 15.48 5.48 -23.82
N ASN A 593 15.14 4.48 -24.64
CA ASN A 593 14.25 3.37 -24.29
C ASN A 593 14.86 2.48 -23.19
N ALA A 594 15.19 3.05 -22.05
CA ALA A 594 15.29 2.35 -20.79
C ALA A 594 14.04 2.76 -20.02
N HIS A 595 13.00 1.91 -20.03
CA HIS A 595 12.05 1.91 -18.93
C HIS A 595 12.89 1.89 -17.64
N LEU A 596 12.96 3.02 -16.93
CA LEU A 596 13.68 3.13 -15.67
C LEU A 596 13.00 2.18 -14.69
N HIS A 597 13.45 0.93 -14.67
CA HIS A 597 13.61 0.20 -13.42
C HIS A 597 14.50 1.13 -12.58
N GLY A 598 13.93 1.89 -11.65
CA GLY A 598 14.75 2.59 -10.68
C GLY A 598 15.76 1.58 -10.14
N LEU A 599 17.05 1.88 -10.24
CA LEU A 599 18.11 1.05 -9.68
C LEU A 599 18.49 1.72 -8.37
N ALA A 600 18.44 0.95 -7.29
CA ALA A 600 18.85 1.39 -5.96
C ALA A 600 19.99 0.48 -5.58
N GLU A 601 21.11 1.07 -5.20
CA GLU A 601 22.31 0.34 -4.81
C GLU A 601 22.62 0.71 -3.36
N ILE A 602 22.95 -0.29 -2.56
CA ILE A 602 23.54 -0.07 -1.25
C ILE A 602 25.03 -0.38 -1.34
N GLY A 603 25.88 0.50 -0.83
CA GLY A 603 27.32 0.34 -0.87
C GLY A 603 28.03 1.13 0.22
N GLU A 604 29.28 0.76 0.48
CA GLU A 604 30.13 1.43 1.46
C GLU A 604 30.77 2.69 0.85
N LEU A 605 30.74 3.79 1.60
CA LEU A 605 31.46 5.03 1.32
C LEU A 605 32.81 4.97 2.04
N ASP A 606 33.79 4.25 1.49
CA ASP A 606 35.17 4.33 1.98
C ASP A 606 36.10 4.67 0.80
N GLU A 607 36.93 5.71 0.96
CA GLU A 607 37.65 6.36 -0.14
C GLU A 607 38.80 5.53 -0.74
N SER A 608 39.14 4.36 -0.19
CA SER A 608 40.41 3.70 -0.49
C SER A 608 40.35 2.23 -0.94
N SER A 609 39.18 1.67 -1.24
CA SER A 609 39.13 0.35 -1.91
C SER A 609 37.87 0.21 -2.78
N ALA A 610 37.91 -0.74 -3.73
CA ALA A 610 36.85 -0.98 -4.70
C ALA A 610 35.47 -0.95 -4.03
N THR A 611 34.64 0.03 -4.41
CA THR A 611 33.32 0.23 -3.81
C THR A 611 32.47 -1.02 -3.97
N HIS A 612 32.29 -1.77 -2.88
CA HIS A 612 31.39 -2.91 -2.86
C HIS A 612 29.96 -2.38 -2.89
N LYS A 613 29.36 -2.37 -4.09
CA LYS A 613 27.96 -1.98 -4.31
C LYS A 613 27.11 -3.20 -4.57
N ARG A 614 25.94 -3.26 -3.97
CA ARG A 614 24.93 -4.29 -4.22
C ARG A 614 23.66 -3.64 -4.75
N LEU A 615 23.25 -4.09 -5.93
CA LEU A 615 21.96 -3.73 -6.50
C LEU A 615 20.82 -4.32 -5.69
N LEU A 616 19.89 -3.46 -5.27
CA LEU A 616 18.62 -3.84 -4.66
C LEU A 616 17.66 -4.20 -5.79
N THR A 617 17.34 -5.48 -5.92
CA THR A 617 16.56 -6.01 -7.07
C THR A 617 15.05 -6.13 -6.78
N GLY A 618 14.56 -5.56 -5.68
CA GLY A 618 13.14 -5.58 -5.31
C GLY A 618 12.61 -4.17 -5.07
N PHE A 619 11.92 -3.60 -6.06
CA PHE A 619 11.14 -2.37 -5.88
C PHE A 619 9.68 -2.75 -5.70
N TYR A 620 9.13 -2.47 -4.53
CA TYR A 620 7.69 -2.45 -4.31
C TYR A 620 7.26 -0.99 -4.19
N GLY A 621 7.26 -0.28 -5.32
CA GLY A 621 6.80 1.11 -5.42
C GLY A 621 5.87 1.29 -6.61
N SER A 622 4.95 2.24 -6.52
CA SER A 622 4.04 2.62 -7.61
C SER A 622 4.82 3.16 -8.82
N GLN A 623 4.53 2.63 -10.01
CA GLN A 623 4.97 3.16 -11.32
C GLN A 623 3.99 4.19 -11.88
#